data_AF-A0A914R3T5-F1
#
_entry.id   AF-A0A914R3T5-F1
#
_cell.length_a   1.000
_cell.length_b   1.000
_cell.length_c   1.000
_cell.angle_alpha   90.00
_cell.angle_beta   90.00
_cell.angle_gamma   90.00
#
_symmetry.space_group_name_H-M   'P 1'
#
loop_
_entity.id
_entity.type
_entity.pdbx_description
1 polymer ?
#
loop_
_entity_poly.entity_id
_entity_poly.type
_entity_poly.pdbx_seq_one_letter_code
_entity_poly.pdbx_strand_id
1 'polypeptide(L)'
;MRKEEKRRLKEENSLSDEVKYTNTNNPFNDPNLTSTFIWGKKLEYEGRGNLSMKEIEKMSRERVRRNLAEMEELKRNREAREAAKEDLEMIKRDEERRANSSWEQTEESFHLSQARLRSRIRLKEARGKPIDFLARYIEYDDENRPRDKIEEEFELEDPLNYLKGLTVRDFEDLLEDIKV
;
A
#
# COMPACT_ATOMS: atom_id res chain seq x y z
N MET A 1 43.18 -43.78 -7.04
CA MET A 1 42.03 -43.26 -7.81
C MET A 1 40.68 -43.51 -7.13
N ARG A 2 40.06 -44.72 -7.19
CA ARG A 2 38.69 -44.94 -6.65
C ARG A 2 38.42 -44.58 -5.17
N LYS A 3 39.44 -44.67 -4.29
CA LYS A 3 39.27 -44.43 -2.84
C LYS A 3 39.22 -42.94 -2.48
N GLU A 4 39.88 -42.12 -3.29
CA GLU A 4 40.02 -40.68 -3.07
C GLU A 4 38.82 -39.93 -3.64
N GLU A 5 38.35 -40.37 -4.80
CA GLU A 5 37.10 -39.93 -5.42
C GLU A 5 35.88 -40.24 -4.54
N LYS A 6 35.81 -41.44 -3.94
CA LYS A 6 34.80 -41.78 -2.92
C LYS A 6 34.84 -40.90 -1.67
N ARG A 7 36.03 -40.45 -1.26
CA ARG A 7 36.18 -39.54 -0.11
C ARG A 7 35.70 -38.13 -0.46
N ARG A 8 36.07 -37.62 -1.64
CA ARG A 8 35.61 -36.33 -2.15
C ARG A 8 34.10 -36.27 -2.27
N LEU A 9 33.47 -37.28 -2.87
CA LEU A 9 32.00 -37.36 -2.97
C LEU A 9 31.33 -37.36 -1.59
N LYS A 10 31.94 -38.03 -0.60
CA LYS A 10 31.40 -38.09 0.77
C LYS A 10 31.55 -36.77 1.52
N GLU A 11 32.64 -36.04 1.28
CA GLU A 11 32.87 -34.70 1.84
C GLU A 11 31.92 -33.67 1.20
N GLU A 12 31.71 -33.73 -0.12
CA GLU A 12 30.77 -32.87 -0.84
C GLU A 12 29.32 -33.12 -0.42
N ASN A 13 28.94 -34.38 -0.22
CA ASN A 13 27.59 -34.79 0.23
C ASN A 13 27.35 -34.61 1.75
N SER A 14 28.37 -34.19 2.51
CA SER A 14 28.27 -33.91 3.96
C SER A 14 28.05 -32.43 4.26
N LEU A 15 28.10 -31.57 3.25
CA LEU A 15 27.87 -30.14 3.37
C LEU A 15 26.37 -29.86 3.20
N SER A 16 25.83 -28.92 3.98
CA SER A 16 24.42 -28.53 3.86
C SER A 16 24.20 -27.73 2.57
N ASP A 17 23.05 -27.91 1.92
CA ASP A 17 22.65 -27.20 0.70
C ASP A 17 22.68 -25.66 0.83
N GLU A 18 22.62 -25.12 2.06
CA GLU A 18 22.82 -23.70 2.35
C GLU A 18 24.24 -23.17 2.03
N VAL A 19 25.25 -24.04 1.96
CA VAL A 19 26.65 -23.64 1.73
C VAL A 19 26.90 -23.49 0.23
N LYS A 20 26.98 -22.23 -0.22
CA LYS A 20 27.09 -21.89 -1.65
C LYS A 20 28.42 -22.24 -2.31
N TYR A 21 29.45 -22.55 -1.52
CA TYR A 21 30.81 -22.80 -2.03
C TYR A 21 31.32 -24.16 -1.56
N THR A 22 31.82 -24.94 -2.50
CA THR A 22 32.46 -26.24 -2.29
C THR A 22 33.93 -26.15 -2.69
N ASN A 23 34.73 -27.17 -2.39
CA ASN A 23 36.14 -27.23 -2.86
C ASN A 23 36.25 -27.20 -4.40
N THR A 24 35.18 -27.60 -5.10
CA THR A 24 35.10 -27.65 -6.57
C THR A 24 34.56 -26.35 -7.18
N ASN A 25 33.71 -25.63 -6.45
CA ASN A 25 33.16 -24.32 -6.83
C ASN A 25 33.66 -23.23 -5.87
N ASN A 26 34.99 -23.05 -5.82
CA ASN A 26 35.62 -22.09 -4.91
C ASN A 26 36.14 -20.85 -5.67
N PRO A 27 35.60 -19.64 -5.43
CA PRO A 27 36.11 -18.40 -6.03
C PRO A 27 37.43 -17.90 -5.39
N PHE A 28 37.85 -18.44 -4.25
CA PHE A 28 38.99 -17.97 -3.46
C PHE A 28 40.31 -18.68 -3.77
N ASN A 29 40.35 -19.53 -4.80
CA ASN A 29 41.53 -20.29 -5.20
C ASN A 29 42.17 -21.10 -4.05
N ASP A 30 41.37 -21.53 -3.07
CA ASP A 30 41.77 -22.36 -1.93
C ASP A 30 41.36 -23.83 -2.19
N PRO A 31 42.31 -24.77 -2.29
CA PRO A 31 41.99 -26.17 -2.55
C PRO A 31 41.28 -26.90 -1.40
N ASN A 32 41.26 -26.32 -0.18
CA ASN A 32 40.73 -26.97 1.04
C ASN A 32 39.66 -26.13 1.76
N LEU A 33 38.85 -25.37 1.03
CA LEU A 33 37.81 -24.48 1.58
C LEU A 33 36.87 -25.14 2.60
N THR A 34 36.51 -26.40 2.38
CA THR A 34 35.57 -27.16 3.24
C THR A 34 36.25 -27.78 4.46
N SER A 35 37.58 -27.72 4.55
CA SER A 35 38.32 -28.22 5.69
C SER A 35 38.12 -27.32 6.92
N THR A 36 38.08 -27.92 8.11
CA THR A 36 37.93 -27.13 9.34
C THR A 36 39.23 -26.38 9.62
N PHE A 37 39.18 -25.05 9.59
CA PHE A 37 40.29 -24.19 9.99
C PHE A 37 40.58 -24.33 11.49
N ILE A 38 41.86 -24.50 11.84
CA ILE A 38 42.31 -24.67 13.22
C ILE A 38 43.31 -23.58 13.55
N TRP A 39 42.96 -22.77 14.55
CA TRP A 39 43.88 -21.77 15.08
C TRP A 39 44.64 -22.35 16.29
N GLY A 40 45.78 -23.00 16.01
CA GLY A 40 46.58 -23.70 17.03
C GLY A 40 46.92 -22.84 18.25
N LYS A 41 47.49 -21.65 18.04
CA LYS A 41 47.80 -20.70 19.13
C LYS A 41 46.57 -20.30 19.97
N LYS A 42 45.39 -20.20 19.35
CA LYS A 42 44.15 -19.89 20.06
C LYS A 42 43.66 -21.08 20.89
N LEU A 43 43.76 -22.30 20.35
CA LEU A 43 43.46 -23.52 21.08
C LEU A 43 44.38 -23.71 22.29
N GLU A 44 45.68 -23.42 22.15
CA GLU A 44 46.63 -23.45 23.26
C GLU A 44 46.29 -22.40 24.33
N TYR A 45 45.98 -21.17 23.92
CA TYR A 45 45.55 -20.10 24.84
C TYR A 45 44.24 -20.44 25.58
N GLU A 46 43.29 -21.10 24.91
CA GLU A 46 42.03 -21.57 25.50
C GLU A 46 42.19 -22.86 26.34
N GLY A 47 43.41 -23.37 26.53
CA GLY A 47 43.68 -24.59 27.29
C GLY A 47 43.21 -25.88 26.61
N ARG A 48 42.94 -25.81 25.31
CA ARG A 48 42.37 -26.86 24.45
C ARG A 48 43.37 -27.43 23.44
N GLY A 49 44.67 -27.16 23.63
CA GLY A 49 45.75 -27.64 22.74
C GLY A 49 45.88 -29.16 22.65
N ASN A 50 45.36 -29.91 23.64
CA ASN A 50 45.49 -31.37 23.72
C ASN A 50 44.31 -32.13 23.07
N LEU A 51 43.31 -31.44 22.51
CA LEU A 51 42.14 -32.11 21.93
C LEU A 51 42.47 -32.78 20.59
N SER A 52 41.79 -33.88 20.31
CA SER A 52 41.94 -34.58 19.04
C SER A 52 41.37 -33.75 17.89
N MET A 53 41.99 -33.84 16.70
CA MET A 53 41.50 -33.24 15.45
C MET A 53 40.01 -33.54 15.22
N LYS A 54 39.56 -34.76 15.54
CA LYS A 54 38.15 -35.18 15.43
C LYS A 54 37.21 -34.42 16.37
N GLU A 55 37.68 -34.08 17.57
CA GLU A 55 36.88 -33.36 18.57
C GLU A 55 36.75 -31.89 18.17
N ILE A 56 37.83 -31.29 17.64
CA ILE A 56 37.82 -29.92 17.12
C ILE A 56 36.87 -29.79 15.93
N GLU A 57 36.91 -30.75 15.00
CA GLU A 57 35.99 -30.79 13.85
C GLU A 57 34.53 -30.96 14.29
N LYS A 58 34.25 -31.79 15.30
CA LYS A 58 32.90 -31.95 15.86
C LYS A 58 32.39 -30.64 16.48
N MET A 59 33.21 -29.99 17.29
CA MET A 59 32.91 -28.70 17.92
C MET A 59 32.66 -27.59 16.89
N SER A 60 33.49 -27.53 15.84
CA SER A 60 33.34 -26.58 14.74
C SER A 60 32.02 -26.78 14.00
N ARG A 61 31.70 -28.03 13.64
CA ARG A 61 30.44 -28.39 12.98
C ARG A 61 29.21 -28.07 13.83
N GLU A 62 29.26 -28.31 15.14
CA GLU A 62 28.18 -27.90 16.04
C GLU A 62 28.02 -26.38 16.12
N ARG A 63 29.13 -25.61 16.12
CA ARG A 63 29.07 -24.15 16.06
C ARG A 63 28.45 -23.67 14.75
N VAL A 64 28.87 -24.21 13.60
CA VAL A 64 28.30 -23.89 12.30
C VAL A 64 26.79 -24.20 12.28
N ARG A 65 26.38 -25.35 12.81
CA ARG A 65 24.97 -25.74 12.90
C ARG A 65 24.15 -24.76 13.77
N ARG A 66 24.67 -24.33 14.92
CA ARG A 66 23.99 -23.34 15.77
C ARG A 66 23.87 -21.99 15.04
N ASN A 67 24.95 -21.51 14.43
CA ASN A 67 24.95 -20.27 13.67
C ASN A 67 23.94 -20.32 12.51
N LEU A 68 23.82 -21.46 11.82
CA LEU A 68 22.84 -21.63 10.74
C LEU A 68 21.41 -21.51 11.25
N ALA A 69 21.10 -22.16 12.38
CA ALA A 69 19.77 -22.10 13.00
C ALA A 69 19.43 -20.68 13.47
N GLU A 70 20.39 -19.98 14.10
CA GLU A 70 20.22 -18.57 14.49
C GLU A 70 19.99 -17.67 13.27
N MET A 71 20.72 -17.90 12.17
CA MET A 71 20.53 -17.16 10.92
C MET A 71 19.15 -17.41 10.29
N GLU A 72 18.65 -18.64 10.33
CA GLU A 72 17.31 -18.98 9.84
C GLU A 72 16.22 -18.29 10.66
N GLU A 73 16.35 -18.29 11.99
CA GLU A 73 15.41 -17.60 12.88
C GLU A 73 15.41 -16.08 12.64
N LEU A 74 16.59 -15.48 12.46
CA LEU A 74 16.71 -14.06 12.11
C LEU A 74 16.07 -13.75 10.75
N LYS A 75 16.25 -14.63 9.76
CA LYS A 75 15.62 -14.48 8.44
C LYS A 75 14.10 -14.54 8.55
N ARG A 76 13.55 -15.52 9.27
CA ARG A 76 12.11 -15.65 9.52
C ARG A 76 11.54 -14.43 10.23
N ASN A 77 12.26 -13.88 11.22
CA ASN A 77 11.83 -12.67 11.93
C ASN A 77 11.83 -11.44 11.01
N ARG A 78 12.80 -11.30 10.11
CA ARG A 78 12.80 -10.23 9.10
C ARG A 78 11.61 -10.37 8.15
N GLU A 79 11.39 -11.56 7.60
CA GLU A 79 10.25 -11.83 6.70
C GLU A 79 8.91 -11.53 7.40
N ALA A 80 8.75 -11.93 8.67
CA ALA A 80 7.55 -11.63 9.45
C ALA A 80 7.34 -10.13 9.69
N ARG A 81 8.42 -9.37 9.94
CA ARG A 81 8.35 -7.91 10.10
C ARG A 81 8.03 -7.20 8.79
N GLU A 82 8.59 -7.66 7.68
CA GLU A 82 8.31 -7.11 6.35
C GLU A 82 6.86 -7.38 5.96
N ALA A 83 6.36 -8.60 6.16
CA ALA A 83 4.96 -8.95 5.94
C ALA A 83 4.01 -8.09 6.79
N ALA A 84 4.29 -7.95 8.10
CA ALA A 84 3.46 -7.11 8.97
C ALA A 84 3.47 -5.63 8.56
N LYS A 85 4.58 -5.13 8.01
CA LYS A 85 4.68 -3.75 7.50
C LYS A 85 3.88 -3.59 6.21
N GLU A 86 3.94 -4.56 5.31
CA GLU A 86 3.16 -4.57 4.07
C GLU A 86 1.65 -4.61 4.37
N ASP A 87 1.22 -5.45 5.30
CA ASP A 87 -0.18 -5.52 5.74
C ASP A 87 -0.66 -4.17 6.31
N LEU A 88 0.15 -3.52 7.16
CA LEU A 88 -0.16 -2.19 7.70
C LEU A 88 -0.23 -1.13 6.59
N GLU A 89 0.66 -1.18 5.59
CA GLU A 89 0.62 -0.25 4.46
C GLU A 89 -0.62 -0.47 3.59
N MET A 90 -1.01 -1.72 3.37
CA MET A 90 -2.24 -2.07 2.66
C MET A 90 -3.48 -1.54 3.39
N ILE A 91 -3.57 -1.75 4.71
CA ILE A 91 -4.66 -1.21 5.54
C ILE A 91 -4.70 0.31 5.44
N LYS A 92 -3.56 0.99 5.58
CA LYS A 92 -3.49 2.45 5.48
C LYS A 92 -3.95 2.96 4.10
N ARG A 93 -3.53 2.32 3.02
CA ARG A 93 -3.95 2.67 1.65
C ARG A 93 -5.45 2.45 1.45
N ASP A 94 -6.03 1.42 2.05
CA ASP A 94 -7.47 1.18 2.04
C ASP A 94 -8.25 2.23 2.84
N GLU A 95 -7.75 2.62 4.00
CA GLU A 95 -8.33 3.71 4.81
C GLU A 95 -8.28 5.04 4.07
N GLU A 96 -7.14 5.39 3.46
CA GLU A 96 -6.99 6.60 2.64
C GLU A 96 -7.96 6.60 1.46
N ARG A 97 -8.14 5.46 0.76
CA ARG A 97 -9.14 5.34 -0.32
C ARG A 97 -10.56 5.55 0.17
N ARG A 98 -10.95 4.94 1.29
CA ARG A 98 -12.29 5.12 1.87
C ARG A 98 -12.52 6.57 2.31
N ALA A 99 -11.52 7.17 2.98
CA ALA A 99 -11.58 8.57 3.39
C ALA A 99 -11.73 9.50 2.18
N ASN A 100 -10.94 9.29 1.12
CA ASN A 100 -11.03 10.08 -0.11
C ASN A 100 -12.39 9.90 -0.80
N SER A 101 -12.92 8.67 -0.90
CA SER A 101 -14.24 8.43 -1.47
C SER A 101 -15.35 9.11 -0.67
N SER A 102 -15.28 9.10 0.68
CA SER A 102 -16.22 9.84 1.50
C SER A 102 -16.08 11.36 1.32
N TRP A 103 -14.85 11.83 1.10
CA TRP A 103 -14.57 13.24 0.88
C TRP A 103 -15.16 13.75 -0.44
N GLU A 104 -15.00 13.00 -1.53
CA GLU A 104 -15.61 13.32 -2.83
C GLU A 104 -17.14 13.45 -2.73
N GLN A 105 -17.79 12.51 -2.04
CA GLN A 105 -19.25 12.58 -1.82
C GLN A 105 -19.65 13.79 -0.96
N THR A 106 -18.86 14.09 0.09
CA THR A 106 -19.13 15.28 0.90
C THR A 106 -18.91 16.56 0.11
N GLU A 107 -17.92 16.62 -0.76
CA GLU A 107 -17.60 17.79 -1.59
C GLU A 107 -18.67 18.02 -2.66
N GLU A 108 -19.15 16.97 -3.34
CA GLU A 108 -20.26 17.05 -4.29
C GLU A 108 -21.54 17.55 -3.58
N SER A 109 -21.86 17.00 -2.41
CA SER A 109 -23.00 17.45 -1.62
C SER A 109 -22.86 18.91 -1.17
N PHE A 110 -21.63 19.35 -0.89
CA PHE A 110 -21.32 20.73 -0.52
C PHE A 110 -21.49 21.66 -1.71
N HIS A 111 -20.94 21.33 -2.88
CA HIS A 111 -21.11 22.09 -4.12
C HIS A 111 -22.59 22.23 -4.50
N LEU A 112 -23.36 21.14 -4.39
CA LEU A 112 -24.80 21.18 -4.63
C LEU A 112 -25.51 22.12 -3.64
N SER A 113 -25.16 22.05 -2.34
CA SER A 113 -25.73 22.94 -1.32
C SER A 113 -25.39 24.41 -1.56
N GLN A 114 -24.17 24.70 -2.01
CA GLN A 114 -23.71 26.04 -2.37
C GLN A 114 -24.40 26.54 -3.63
N ALA A 115 -24.56 25.70 -4.66
CA ALA A 115 -25.29 26.04 -5.88
C ALA A 115 -26.75 26.41 -5.56
N ARG A 116 -27.43 25.60 -4.72
CA ARG A 116 -28.78 25.89 -4.22
C ARG A 116 -28.86 27.18 -3.43
N LEU A 117 -27.91 27.43 -2.53
CA LEU A 117 -27.87 28.66 -1.73
C LEU A 117 -27.67 29.90 -2.63
N ARG A 118 -26.73 29.81 -3.57
CA ARG A 118 -26.44 30.87 -4.55
C ARG A 118 -27.64 31.17 -5.44
N SER A 119 -28.35 30.13 -5.88
CA SER A 119 -29.60 30.24 -6.64
C SER A 119 -30.67 31.01 -5.87
N ARG A 120 -30.88 30.67 -4.59
CA ARG A 120 -31.82 31.37 -3.71
C ARG A 120 -31.48 32.85 -3.53
N ILE A 121 -30.20 33.18 -3.36
CA ILE A 121 -29.75 34.58 -3.23
C ILE A 121 -30.00 35.36 -4.53
N ARG A 122 -29.70 34.76 -5.69
CA ARG A 122 -29.94 35.40 -7.01
C ARG A 122 -31.41 35.72 -7.24
N LEU A 123 -32.30 34.82 -6.87
CA LEU A 123 -33.75 35.03 -6.94
C LEU A 123 -34.19 36.19 -6.03
N LYS A 124 -33.69 36.23 -4.79
CA LYS A 124 -33.97 37.33 -3.85
C LYS A 124 -33.46 38.70 -4.34
N GLU A 125 -32.33 38.71 -5.06
CA GLU A 125 -31.73 39.94 -5.60
C GLU A 125 -32.24 40.31 -7.01
N ALA A 126 -33.33 39.69 -7.49
CA ALA A 126 -33.94 39.92 -8.81
C ALA A 126 -32.98 39.76 -10.02
N ARG A 127 -31.93 38.92 -9.86
CA ARG A 127 -30.92 38.60 -10.88
C ARG A 127 -30.86 37.09 -11.14
N GLY A 128 -32.00 36.43 -11.03
CA GLY A 128 -32.13 34.99 -11.27
C GLY A 128 -31.74 34.63 -12.70
N LYS A 129 -30.96 33.56 -12.86
CA LYS A 129 -30.77 32.91 -14.16
C LYS A 129 -31.96 32.01 -14.48
N PRO A 130 -32.21 31.65 -15.75
CA PRO A 130 -33.24 30.67 -16.12
C PRO A 130 -33.18 29.35 -15.32
N ILE A 131 -31.97 28.86 -15.03
CA ILE A 131 -31.77 27.66 -14.19
C ILE A 131 -32.29 27.85 -12.77
N ASP A 132 -32.18 29.05 -12.20
CA ASP A 132 -32.60 29.34 -10.83
C ASP A 132 -34.14 29.28 -10.73
N PHE A 133 -34.83 29.80 -11.75
CA PHE A 133 -36.29 29.70 -11.85
C PHE A 133 -36.73 28.25 -12.04
N LEU A 134 -36.10 27.50 -12.94
CA LEU A 134 -36.41 26.08 -13.16
C LEU A 134 -36.15 25.23 -11.91
N ALA A 135 -35.04 25.47 -11.20
CA ALA A 135 -34.75 24.81 -9.93
C ALA A 135 -35.86 25.09 -8.89
N ARG A 136 -36.42 26.30 -8.86
CA ARG A 136 -37.55 26.66 -8.00
C ARG A 136 -38.84 25.87 -8.32
N TYR A 137 -39.12 25.58 -9.60
CA TYR A 137 -40.25 24.70 -9.96
C TYR A 137 -40.04 23.28 -9.44
N ILE A 138 -38.83 22.74 -9.55
CA ILE A 138 -38.49 21.40 -9.03
C ILE A 138 -38.60 21.37 -7.50
N GLU A 139 -38.13 22.43 -6.82
CA GLU A 139 -38.26 22.54 -5.35
C GLU A 139 -39.72 22.69 -4.89
N TYR A 140 -40.62 23.21 -5.72
CA TYR A 140 -42.04 23.36 -5.43
C TYR A 140 -42.83 22.05 -5.63
N ASP A 141 -42.46 21.26 -6.64
CA ASP A 141 -43.07 19.95 -6.95
C ASP A 141 -42.61 18.82 -6.00
N ASP A 142 -41.53 19.03 -5.24
CA ASP A 142 -41.01 18.04 -4.29
C ASP A 142 -41.94 17.84 -3.08
N GLU A 143 -42.86 16.87 -3.19
CA GLU A 143 -43.86 16.49 -2.17
C GLU A 143 -43.25 16.13 -0.80
N ASN A 144 -41.96 15.78 -0.74
CA ASN A 144 -41.28 15.40 0.49
C ASN A 144 -40.76 16.61 1.30
N ARG A 145 -40.79 17.82 0.75
CA ARG A 145 -40.34 19.02 1.46
C ARG A 145 -41.50 19.65 2.24
N PRO A 146 -41.34 19.95 3.55
CA PRO A 146 -42.38 20.63 4.30
C PRO A 146 -42.63 22.02 3.69
N ARG A 147 -43.86 22.24 3.20
CA ARG A 147 -44.31 23.48 2.56
C ARG A 147 -44.10 24.72 3.44
N ASP A 148 -44.03 24.54 4.76
CA ASP A 148 -43.77 25.58 5.75
C ASP A 148 -42.39 26.25 5.62
N LYS A 149 -41.45 25.70 4.82
CA LYS A 149 -40.13 26.30 4.53
C LYS A 149 -40.05 27.03 3.19
N ILE A 150 -41.13 27.05 2.41
CA ILE A 150 -41.20 27.82 1.17
C ILE A 150 -41.56 29.25 1.58
N GLU A 151 -40.56 30.04 1.98
CA GLU A 151 -40.73 31.41 2.49
C GLU A 151 -41.33 32.40 1.47
N GLU A 152 -41.40 32.04 0.19
CA GLU A 152 -41.82 32.93 -0.88
C GLU A 152 -42.85 32.23 -1.77
N GLU A 153 -44.13 32.49 -1.50
CA GLU A 153 -45.19 32.30 -2.50
C GLU A 153 -44.76 33.03 -3.77
N PHE A 154 -44.54 32.29 -4.85
CA PHE A 154 -44.34 32.86 -6.18
C PHE A 154 -45.49 32.46 -7.08
N GLU A 155 -45.83 33.35 -8.01
CA GLU A 155 -46.77 33.03 -9.07
C GLU A 155 -46.07 32.07 -10.04
N LEU A 156 -46.59 30.83 -10.14
CA LEU A 156 -46.17 29.93 -11.19
C LEU A 156 -46.51 30.56 -12.55
N GLU A 157 -45.47 30.90 -13.28
CA GLU A 157 -45.52 31.38 -14.65
C GLU A 157 -45.24 30.23 -15.62
N ASP A 158 -45.51 30.40 -16.91
CA ASP A 158 -45.12 29.39 -17.91
C ASP A 158 -43.58 29.29 -17.96
N PRO A 159 -42.96 28.13 -17.64
CA PRO A 159 -41.50 27.98 -17.63
C PRO A 159 -40.85 28.30 -18.98
N LEU A 160 -41.59 28.17 -20.08
CA LEU A 160 -41.11 28.51 -21.41
C LEU A 160 -40.86 30.01 -21.58
N ASN A 161 -41.47 30.87 -20.76
CA ASN A 161 -41.21 32.31 -20.78
C ASN A 161 -39.78 32.64 -20.36
N TYR A 162 -39.18 31.89 -19.42
CA TYR A 162 -37.79 32.11 -18.99
C TYR A 162 -36.75 31.70 -20.05
N LEU A 163 -37.17 30.95 -21.07
CA LEU A 163 -36.32 30.54 -22.18
C LEU A 163 -36.46 31.47 -23.40
N LYS A 164 -37.46 32.37 -23.42
CA LYS A 164 -37.68 33.31 -24.51
C LYS A 164 -36.69 34.48 -24.40
N GLY A 165 -35.93 34.70 -25.47
CA GLY A 165 -34.99 35.84 -25.57
C GLY A 165 -33.56 35.54 -25.10
N LEU A 166 -33.26 34.30 -24.68
CA LEU A 166 -31.89 33.87 -24.39
C LEU A 166 -31.06 33.76 -25.67
N THR A 167 -29.80 34.17 -25.59
CA THR A 167 -28.83 34.01 -26.67
C THR A 167 -28.20 32.61 -26.64
N VAL A 168 -27.53 32.21 -27.73
CA VAL A 168 -26.81 30.92 -27.79
C VAL A 168 -25.80 30.77 -26.64
N ARG A 169 -25.13 31.85 -26.27
CA ARG A 169 -24.18 31.87 -25.14
C ARG A 169 -24.85 31.60 -23.81
N ASP A 170 -26.04 32.15 -23.59
CA ASP A 170 -26.79 31.92 -22.36
C ASP A 170 -27.25 30.45 -22.24
N PHE A 171 -27.50 29.78 -23.37
CA PHE A 171 -27.79 28.34 -23.40
C PHE A 171 -26.54 27.47 -23.15
N GLU A 172 -25.37 27.90 -23.63
CA GLU A 172 -24.09 27.24 -23.32
C GLU A 172 -23.78 27.34 -21.82
N ASP A 173 -23.94 28.52 -21.23
CA ASP A 173 -23.80 28.75 -19.78
C ASP A 173 -24.81 27.92 -18.98
N LEU A 174 -26.05 27.82 -19.45
CA LEU A 174 -27.09 27.00 -18.83
C LEU A 174 -26.71 25.52 -18.82
N LEU A 175 -26.11 25.03 -19.90
CA LEU A 175 -25.66 23.65 -20.02
C LEU A 175 -24.52 23.35 -19.03
N GLU A 176 -23.65 24.32 -18.74
CA GLU A 176 -22.63 24.20 -17.70
C GLU A 176 -23.23 24.22 -16.30
N ASP A 177 -24.19 25.13 -16.04
CA ASP A 177 -24.87 25.23 -14.74
C ASP A 177 -25.67 23.95 -14.39
N ILE A 178 -26.15 23.18 -15.38
CA ILE A 178 -26.86 21.89 -15.18
C ILE A 178 -25.92 20.73 -14.79
N LYS A 179 -24.63 20.81 -15.13
CA LYS A 179 -23.66 19.75 -14.83
C LYS A 179 -23.16 19.76 -13.38
N VAL A 180 -23.47 20.82 -12.64
CA VAL A 180 -23.13 21.03 -11.22
C VAL A 180 -24.19 20.38 -10.33
#